data_AF-A0A2I1K5U0-F1
#
_entry.id   AF-A0A2I1K5U0-F1
#
_cell.length_a   1.000
_cell.length_b   1.000
_cell.length_c   1.000
_cell.angle_alpha   90.00
_cell.angle_beta   90.00
_cell.angle_gamma   90.00
#
_symmetry.space_group_name_H-M   'P 1'
#
loop_
_entity.id
_entity.type
_entity.pdbx_description
1 polymer ?
#
loop_
_entity_poly.entity_id
_entity_poly.type
_entity_poly.pdbx_seq_one_letter_code
_entity_poly.pdbx_strand_id
1 'polypeptide(L)'
;MEYEELTRDLPVSPVGKWELGLDNIRQLMAVFDNPQDKLPTVHIAGTNGKGSTVAMIASSLQQAGYKVGLYTSPSLVCFNERI
;
A
#
# COMPACT_ATOMS: atom_id res chain seq x y z
N MET A 1 5.40 0.16 21.77
CA MET A 1 6.34 -0.03 20.65
C MET A 1 6.51 1.33 20.04
N GLU A 2 7.72 1.86 20.11
CA GLU A 2 8.03 3.19 19.58
C GLU A 2 8.12 3.14 18.04
N TYR A 3 7.92 4.28 17.38
CA TYR A 3 7.94 4.37 15.90
C TYR A 3 9.24 3.84 15.28
N GLU A 4 10.37 4.11 15.94
CA GLU A 4 11.69 3.64 15.53
C GLU A 4 11.82 2.11 15.63
N GLU A 5 11.22 1.50 16.66
CA GLU A 5 11.19 0.04 16.81
C GLU A 5 10.31 -0.60 15.73
N LEU A 6 9.13 -0.03 15.48
CA LEU A 6 8.20 -0.53 14.46
C LEU A 6 8.81 -0.49 13.05
N THR A 7 9.47 0.62 12.71
CA THR A 7 10.10 0.78 11.37
C THR A 7 11.33 -0.10 11.19
N ARG A 8 12.06 -0.40 12.27
CA ARG A 8 13.17 -1.38 12.27
C ARG A 8 12.66 -2.82 12.12
N ASP A 9 11.59 -3.14 12.84
CA ASP A 9 11.11 -4.52 12.99
C ASP A 9 10.14 -4.92 11.85
N LEU A 10 9.60 -3.96 11.08
CA LEU A 10 8.90 -4.22 9.82
C LEU A 10 9.90 -4.75 8.78
N PRO A 11 9.92 -6.07 8.50
CA PRO A 11 10.89 -6.63 7.57
C PRO A 11 10.45 -6.26 6.15
N VAL A 12 11.31 -5.58 5.41
CA VAL A 12 11.11 -5.30 3.97
C VAL A 12 11.28 -6.54 3.09
N SER A 13 11.62 -7.69 3.68
CA SER A 13 11.82 -8.95 2.96
C SER A 13 11.42 -10.14 3.84
N PRO A 14 10.70 -11.14 3.32
CA PRO A 14 10.37 -12.34 4.08
C PRO A 14 11.65 -13.03 4.54
N VAL A 15 11.71 -13.34 5.83
CA VAL A 15 12.72 -14.25 6.39
C VAL A 15 12.29 -15.67 6.00
N GLY A 16 12.56 -16.10 4.76
CA GLY A 16 12.21 -17.45 4.30
C GLY A 16 11.91 -17.58 2.80
N LYS A 17 11.32 -18.73 2.43
CA LYS A 17 10.95 -19.06 1.06
C LYS A 17 9.74 -18.23 0.60
N TRP A 18 9.82 -17.67 -0.60
CA TRP A 18 8.69 -17.00 -1.23
C TRP A 18 7.62 -18.02 -1.61
N GLU A 19 6.50 -18.00 -0.90
CA GLU A 19 5.31 -18.72 -1.30
C GLU A 19 4.53 -17.87 -2.31
N LEU A 20 4.38 -18.38 -3.53
CA LEU A 20 3.58 -17.74 -4.55
C LEU A 20 2.10 -17.94 -4.22
N GLY A 21 1.32 -16.87 -4.35
CA GLY A 21 -0.11 -16.89 -4.10
C GLY A 21 -0.56 -15.68 -3.30
N LEU A 22 -1.86 -15.63 -3.02
CA LEU A 22 -2.48 -14.55 -2.24
C LEU A 22 -3.11 -15.08 -0.94
N ASP A 23 -2.86 -16.33 -0.58
CA ASP A 23 -3.58 -16.99 0.52
C ASP A 23 -3.19 -16.38 1.88
N ASN A 24 -1.90 -16.07 2.08
CA ASN A 24 -1.43 -15.39 3.29
C ASN A 24 -2.12 -14.02 3.48
N ILE A 25 -2.19 -13.21 2.42
CA ILE A 25 -2.84 -11.90 2.51
C ILE A 25 -4.37 -12.03 2.63
N ARG A 26 -5.00 -13.00 1.96
CA ARG A 26 -6.45 -13.26 2.10
C ARG A 26 -6.82 -13.66 3.52
N GLN A 27 -6.04 -14.54 4.15
CA GLN A 27 -6.24 -14.93 5.55
C GLN A 27 -6.10 -13.73 6.48
N LEU A 28 -5.07 -12.88 6.26
CA LEU A 28 -4.89 -11.66 7.04
C LEU A 28 -6.07 -10.70 6.89
N MET A 29 -6.54 -10.46 5.66
CA MET A 29 -7.68 -9.58 5.40
C MET A 29 -8.98 -10.09 6.05
N ALA A 30 -9.20 -11.41 6.08
CA ALA A 30 -10.36 -11.99 6.75
C ALA A 30 -10.39 -11.68 8.26
N VAL A 31 -9.22 -11.63 8.93
CA VAL A 31 -9.12 -11.23 10.35
C VAL A 31 -9.56 -9.77 10.55
N PHE A 32 -9.36 -8.91 9.56
CA PHE A 32 -9.76 -7.51 9.58
C PHE A 32 -11.13 -7.24 8.94
N ASP A 33 -11.95 -8.28 8.77
CA ASP A 33 -13.28 -8.18 8.17
C ASP A 33 -13.24 -7.56 6.76
N ASN A 34 -12.29 -8.02 5.93
CA ASN A 34 -12.15 -7.70 4.51
C ASN A 34 -12.26 -6.19 4.17
N PRO A 35 -11.37 -5.33 4.71
CA PRO A 35 -11.46 -3.88 4.51
C PRO A 35 -11.31 -3.48 3.03
N GLN A 36 -10.60 -4.27 2.22
CA GLN A 36 -10.41 -4.05 0.79
C GLN A 36 -11.73 -4.06 -0.01
N ASP A 37 -12.75 -4.78 0.47
CA ASP A 37 -14.04 -4.89 -0.23
C ASP A 37 -14.99 -3.72 0.12
N LYS A 38 -14.60 -2.88 1.08
CA LYS A 38 -15.42 -1.77 1.62
C LYS A 38 -15.06 -0.41 1.03
N LEU A 39 -14.05 -0.34 0.16
CA LEU A 39 -13.51 0.91 -0.38
C LEU A 39 -13.47 0.89 -1.92
N PRO A 40 -13.99 1.93 -2.60
CA PRO A 40 -13.73 2.13 -4.02
C PRO A 40 -12.22 2.24 -4.27
N THR A 41 -11.70 1.41 -5.17
CA THR A 41 -10.24 1.29 -5.38
C THR A 41 -9.89 1.42 -6.86
N VAL A 42 -8.83 2.17 -7.14
CA VAL A 42 -8.18 2.22 -8.46
C VAL A 42 -6.86 1.47 -8.36
N HIS A 43 -6.71 0.38 -9.13
CA HIS A 43 -5.49 -0.44 -9.12
C HIS A 43 -4.60 -0.12 -10.32
N ILE A 44 -3.35 0.29 -10.07
CA ILE A 44 -2.41 0.70 -11.12
C ILE A 44 -1.24 -0.30 -11.19
N ALA A 45 -1.09 -0.93 -12.35
CA ALA A 45 0.00 -1.86 -12.67
C ALA A 45 0.76 -1.41 -13.92
N GLY A 46 1.99 -1.89 -14.09
CA GLY A 46 2.85 -1.58 -15.24
C GLY A 46 4.33 -1.56 -14.91
N THR A 47 5.20 -1.55 -15.92
CA THR A 47 6.65 -1.53 -15.70
C THR A 47 7.11 -0.16 -15.19
N ASN A 48 6.67 0.92 -15.85
CA ASN A 48 7.08 2.30 -15.57
C ASN A 48 5.87 3.22 -15.35
N GLY A 49 6.10 4.40 -14.77
CA GLY A 49 5.09 5.46 -14.68
C GLY A 49 4.03 5.32 -13.58
N LYS A 50 3.88 4.15 -12.95
CA LYS A 50 2.88 3.88 -11.90
C LYS A 50 2.80 4.96 -10.82
N GLY A 51 3.95 5.34 -10.24
CA GLY A 51 4.02 6.36 -9.18
C GLY A 51 3.50 7.71 -9.65
N SER A 52 3.96 8.17 -10.82
CA SER A 52 3.50 9.42 -11.44
C SER A 52 2.00 9.37 -11.75
N THR A 53 1.51 8.27 -12.31
CA THR A 53 0.09 8.09 -12.63
C THR A 53 -0.79 8.11 -11.37
N VAL A 54 -0.39 7.39 -10.32
CA VAL A 54 -1.11 7.38 -9.03
C VAL A 54 -1.14 8.78 -8.43
N ALA A 55 -0.03 9.51 -8.45
CA ALA A 55 0.04 10.88 -7.94
C ALA A 55 -0.88 11.84 -8.71
N MET A 56 -0.93 11.74 -10.06
CA MET A 56 -1.82 12.54 -10.89
C MET A 56 -3.30 12.24 -10.58
N ILE A 57 -3.67 10.96 -10.54
CA ILE A 57 -5.05 10.54 -10.25
C ILE A 57 -5.48 11.02 -8.85
N ALA A 58 -4.62 10.81 -7.84
CA ALA A 58 -4.94 11.22 -6.48
C ALA A 58 -5.12 12.73 -6.37
N SER A 59 -4.22 13.52 -6.98
CA SER A 59 -4.35 14.98 -7.02
C SER A 59 -5.63 15.45 -7.70
N SER A 60 -5.99 14.86 -8.85
CA SER A 60 -7.25 15.19 -9.54
C SER A 60 -8.49 14.87 -8.71
N LEU A 61 -8.53 13.71 -8.07
CA LEU A 61 -9.66 13.30 -7.21
C LEU A 61 -9.75 14.15 -5.94
N GLN A 62 -8.61 14.48 -5.33
CA GLN A 62 -8.58 15.40 -4.18
C GLN A 62 -9.09 16.78 -4.56
N GLN A 63 -8.67 17.33 -5.70
CA GLN A 63 -9.17 18.61 -6.23
C GLN A 63 -10.67 18.57 -6.54
N ALA A 64 -11.20 17.42 -6.93
CA ALA A 64 -12.64 17.21 -7.12
C ALA A 64 -13.43 17.03 -5.81
N GLY A 65 -12.78 17.14 -4.64
CA GLY A 65 -13.42 17.10 -3.32
C GLY A 65 -13.54 15.71 -2.69
N TYR A 66 -12.92 14.68 -3.26
CA TYR A 66 -12.94 13.34 -2.68
C TYR A 66 -11.88 13.17 -1.58
N LYS A 67 -12.19 12.36 -0.56
CA LYS A 67 -11.19 11.87 0.39
C LYS A 67 -10.43 10.70 -0.25
N VAL A 68 -9.15 10.91 -0.56
CA VAL A 68 -8.33 9.95 -1.31
C VAL A 68 -7.18 9.47 -0.45
N GLY A 69 -7.06 8.14 -0.31
CA GLY A 69 -5.85 7.49 0.18
C GLY A 69 -4.94 7.10 -0.99
N LEU A 70 -3.63 7.16 -0.78
CA LEU A 70 -2.62 6.83 -1.79
C LEU A 70 -1.67 5.78 -1.20
N TYR A 71 -1.46 4.69 -1.94
CA TYR A 71 -0.46 3.69 -1.62
C TYR A 71 0.58 3.60 -2.75
N THR A 72 1.85 3.88 -2.42
CA THR A 72 2.96 3.77 -3.38
C THR A 72 4.19 3.11 -2.76
N SER A 73 4.99 2.45 -3.60
CA SER A 73 6.24 1.80 -3.20
C SER A 73 7.26 1.81 -4.34
N PRO A 74 8.58 1.85 -4.05
CA PRO A 74 9.20 1.99 -2.73
C PRO A 74 9.12 3.44 -2.20
N SER A 75 9.45 3.62 -0.91
CA SER A 75 9.68 4.95 -0.31
C SER A 75 11.06 5.49 -0.71
N LEU A 76 11.22 6.80 -0.75
CA LEU A 76 12.49 7.46 -1.05
C LEU A 76 13.22 7.95 0.21
N VAL A 77 12.54 8.63 1.13
CA VAL A 77 13.15 9.24 2.33
C VAL A 77 12.66 8.60 3.61
N CYS A 78 11.34 8.46 3.77
CA CYS A 78 10.76 7.88 4.98
C CYS A 78 9.64 6.87 4.69
N PHE A 79 9.42 5.94 5.63
CA PHE A 79 8.44 4.87 5.47
C PHE A 79 7.00 5.40 5.29
N ASN A 80 6.67 6.53 5.90
CA ASN A 80 5.36 7.18 5.80
C ASN A 80 5.00 7.65 4.38
N GLU A 81 5.95 7.72 3.45
CA GLU A 81 5.62 8.02 2.04
C GLU A 81 4.73 6.95 1.39
N ARG A 82 4.60 5.77 2.01
CA ARG A 82 3.75 4.70 1.47
C ARG A 82 2.27 4.90 1.74
N ILE A 83 1.88 5.55 2.84
CA ILE A 83 0.49 5.69 3.32
C ILE A 83 0.36 6.96 4.17
#